data_AF-A0AAJ0DDR0-F1
#
_entry.id   AF-A0AAJ0DDR0-F1
#
_cell.length_a   1.000
_cell.length_b   1.000
_cell.length_c   1.000
_cell.angle_alpha   90.00
_cell.angle_beta   90.00
_cell.angle_gamma   90.00
#
_symmetry.space_group_name_H-M   'P 1'
#
loop_
_entity.id
_entity.type
_entity.pdbx_description
1 polymer ?
#
loop_
_entity_poly.entity_id
_entity_poly.type
_entity_poly.pdbx_seq_one_letter_code
_entity_poly.pdbx_strand_id
1 'polypeptide(L)'
;MADETKNAERTVPQAMWMFTALSGVVAFIFIVVLLFCLGDVDLVSNTPTGLPIIETLYEATGSKAGTVFMMLCIYVIIGASQFNILASVSRLAWAFAKDGGLPFSHP
;
A
#
# COMPACT_ATOMS: atom_id res chain seq x y z
N MET A 1 13.88 -16.58 2.17
CA MET A 1 13.53 -15.61 3.23
C MET A 1 13.19 -16.32 4.53
N ALA A 2 12.28 -17.31 4.56
CA ALA A 2 12.10 -18.13 5.76
C ALA A 2 13.38 -18.92 6.15
N ASP A 3 14.14 -19.42 5.18
CA ASP A 3 15.39 -20.17 5.40
C ASP A 3 16.57 -19.34 5.97
N GLU A 4 16.52 -18.01 5.86
CA GLU A 4 17.58 -17.11 6.37
C GLU A 4 17.23 -16.51 7.74
N THR A 5 16.00 -16.70 8.22
CA THR A 5 15.55 -16.19 9.51
C THR A 5 15.68 -17.26 10.60
N LYS A 6 16.52 -16.99 11.60
CA LYS A 6 16.65 -17.84 12.80
C LYS A 6 15.28 -17.95 13.48
N ASN A 7 14.75 -19.17 13.60
CA ASN A 7 13.40 -19.47 14.11
C ASN A 7 12.24 -18.85 13.30
N ALA A 8 12.22 -19.09 11.98
CA ALA A 8 11.17 -18.64 11.07
C ALA A 8 9.74 -18.96 11.54
N GLU A 9 9.51 -20.14 12.15
CA GLU A 9 8.18 -20.56 12.61
C GLU A 9 7.54 -19.63 13.63
N ARG A 10 8.32 -18.93 14.46
CA ARG A 10 7.76 -17.99 15.46
C ARG A 10 7.93 -16.53 15.06
N THR A 11 9.03 -16.19 14.41
CA THR A 11 9.32 -14.81 14.03
C THR A 11 8.40 -14.33 12.90
N VAL A 12 8.09 -15.20 11.93
CA VAL A 12 7.21 -14.85 10.79
C VAL A 12 5.79 -14.48 11.24
N PRO A 13 5.06 -15.31 12.03
CA PRO A 13 3.71 -14.95 12.45
C PRO A 13 3.68 -13.72 13.38
N GLN A 14 4.69 -13.53 14.23
CA GLN A 14 4.78 -12.34 15.09
C GLN A 14 5.00 -11.07 14.26
N ALA A 15 5.91 -11.11 13.28
CA ALA A 15 6.15 -9.98 12.40
C ALA A 15 4.92 -9.63 11.56
N MET A 16 4.18 -10.63 11.06
CA MET A 16 2.93 -10.41 10.33
C MET A 16 1.88 -9.69 11.18
N TRP A 17 1.63 -10.16 12.40
CA TRP A 17 0.64 -9.53 13.28
C TRP A 17 1.02 -8.11 13.68
N MET A 18 2.30 -7.88 14.01
CA MET A 18 2.81 -6.54 14.33
C MET A 18 2.68 -5.59 13.13
N PHE A 19 2.99 -6.07 11.92
CA PHE A 19 2.85 -5.27 10.70
C PHE A 19 1.39 -4.91 10.42
N THR A 20 0.47 -5.86 10.53
CA THR A 20 -0.97 -5.60 10.35
C THR A 20 -1.50 -4.62 11.41
N ALA A 21 -1.12 -4.80 12.68
CA ALA A 21 -1.52 -3.87 13.75
C ALA A 21 -1.00 -2.45 13.49
N LEU A 22 0.28 -2.32 13.13
CA LEU A 22 0.89 -1.02 12.82
C LEU A 22 0.22 -0.37 11.60
N SER A 23 -0.01 -1.14 10.53
CA SER A 23 -0.69 -0.64 9.33
C SER A 23 -2.11 -0.15 9.65
N GLY A 24 -2.85 -0.87 10.50
CA GLY A 24 -4.18 -0.45 10.96
C GLY A 24 -4.15 0.86 11.75
N VAL A 25 -3.19 1.02 12.68
CA VAL A 25 -3.04 2.26 13.45
C VAL A 25 -2.68 3.44 12.56
N VAL A 26 -1.75 3.26 11.61
CA VAL A 26 -1.37 4.31 10.66
C VAL A 26 -2.55 4.70 9.77
N ALA A 27 -3.32 3.72 9.27
CA ALA A 27 -4.52 4.00 8.48
C ALA A 27 -5.58 4.76 9.29
N PHE A 28 -5.78 4.40 10.56
CA PHE A 28 -6.71 5.09 11.44
C PHE A 28 -6.31 6.54 11.68
N ILE A 29 -5.03 6.80 12.01
CA ILE A 29 -4.51 8.16 12.18
C ILE A 29 -4.67 8.96 10.90
N PHE A 30 -4.36 8.35 9.74
CA PHE A 30 -4.51 9.01 8.44
C PHE A 30 -5.96 9.43 8.17
N ILE A 31 -6.94 8.57 8.43
CA ILE A 31 -8.37 8.90 8.28
C ILE A 31 -8.77 10.05 9.21
N VAL A 32 -8.30 10.05 10.46
CA VAL A 32 -8.59 11.13 11.42
C VAL A 32 -8.02 12.46 10.91
N VAL A 33 -6.77 12.49 10.45
CA VAL A 33 -6.15 13.69 9.87
C VAL A 33 -6.91 14.18 8.65
N LEU A 34 -7.29 13.27 7.74
CA LEU A 34 -8.11 13.62 6.59
C LEU A 34 -9.43 14.26 6.99
N LEU A 35 -10.12 13.71 8.00
CA LEU A 35 -11.40 14.25 8.47
C LEU A 35 -11.26 15.65 9.07
N PHE A 36 -10.13 15.97 9.71
CA PHE A 36 -9.85 17.32 10.21
C PHE A 36 -9.41 18.30 9.12
N CYS A 37 -8.78 17.81 8.05
CA CYS A 37 -8.39 18.63 6.91
C CYS A 37 -9.52 18.83 5.87
N LEU A 38 -10.54 17.97 5.87
CA LEU A 38 -11.75 18.09 5.06
C LEU A 38 -12.63 19.22 5.63
N GLY A 39 -12.43 20.44 5.14
CA GLY A 39 -13.23 21.60 5.53
C GLY A 39 -14.63 21.63 4.92
N ASP A 40 -14.77 21.19 3.66
CA ASP A 40 -16.04 21.28 2.92
C ASP A 40 -16.29 20.01 2.07
N VAL A 41 -17.20 19.16 2.55
CA VAL A 41 -17.54 17.85 1.93
C VAL A 41 -18.24 18.00 0.58
N ASP A 42 -18.87 19.14 0.30
CA ASP A 42 -19.62 19.40 -0.93
C ASP A 42 -18.72 19.71 -2.14
N LEU A 43 -17.52 20.27 -1.91
CA LEU A 43 -16.51 20.53 -2.94
C LEU A 43 -15.76 19.26 -3.36
N VAL A 44 -15.50 18.35 -2.41
CA VAL A 44 -14.78 17.08 -2.64
C VAL A 44 -15.65 16.05 -3.38
N SER A 45 -16.98 16.10 -3.22
CA SER A 45 -17.88 15.19 -3.93
C SER A 45 -18.16 15.59 -5.38
N ASN A 46 -17.86 16.84 -5.79
CA ASN A 46 -18.16 17.37 -7.12
C ASN A 46 -16.91 17.60 -8.00
N THR A 47 -15.73 17.16 -7.58
CA THR A 47 -14.50 17.40 -8.34
C THR A 47 -14.39 16.47 -9.56
N PRO A 48 -14.14 16.99 -10.79
CA PRO A 48 -14.11 16.22 -12.04
C PRO A 48 -12.98 15.19 -12.16
N THR A 49 -12.08 15.08 -11.19
CA THR A 49 -10.93 14.16 -11.16
C THR A 49 -11.24 12.82 -10.47
N GLY A 50 -12.36 12.69 -9.75
CA GLY A 50 -12.78 11.42 -9.12
C GLY A 50 -11.87 10.89 -8.01
N LEU A 51 -10.90 11.69 -7.54
CA LEU A 51 -9.89 11.30 -6.54
C LEU A 51 -9.84 12.33 -5.39
N PRO A 52 -10.57 12.09 -4.29
CA PRO A 52 -10.67 12.99 -3.12
C PRO A 52 -9.34 13.37 -2.44
N ILE A 53 -8.29 12.59 -2.67
CA ILE A 53 -6.96 12.77 -2.08
C ILE A 53 -6.22 13.98 -2.70
N ILE A 54 -6.51 14.32 -3.96
CA ILE A 54 -5.78 15.38 -4.67
C ILE A 54 -6.25 16.77 -4.20
N GLU A 55 -7.56 16.93 -3.99
CA GLU A 55 -8.15 18.20 -3.51
C GLU A 55 -7.79 18.47 -2.05
N THR A 56 -7.82 17.45 -1.18
CA THR A 56 -7.40 17.61 0.23
C THR A 56 -5.91 17.97 0.36
N LEU A 57 -5.05 17.41 -0.49
CA LEU A 57 -3.63 17.83 -0.57
C LEU A 57 -3.46 19.23 -1.17
N TYR A 58 -4.37 19.67 -2.03
CA TYR A 58 -4.36 21.01 -2.61
C TYR A 58 -4.81 22.08 -1.60
N GLU A 59 -5.90 21.82 -0.88
CA GLU A 59 -6.39 22.66 0.21
C GLU A 59 -5.40 22.75 1.38
N ALA A 60 -4.73 21.65 1.72
CA ALA A 60 -3.73 21.64 2.80
C ALA A 60 -2.39 22.31 2.43
N THR A 61 -2.00 22.31 1.15
CA THR A 61 -0.67 22.81 0.71
C THR A 61 -0.72 24.25 0.19
N GLY A 62 -1.88 24.72 -0.29
CA GLY A 62 -2.06 26.08 -0.81
C GLY A 62 -1.23 26.42 -2.06
N SER A 63 -0.51 25.47 -2.66
CA SER A 63 0.32 25.67 -3.85
C SER A 63 0.32 24.46 -4.78
N LYS A 64 -0.08 24.69 -6.05
CA LYS A 64 -0.17 23.67 -7.11
C LYS A 64 1.14 22.90 -7.32
N ALA A 65 2.28 23.57 -7.21
CA ALA A 65 3.59 22.96 -7.44
C ALA A 65 4.01 22.00 -6.30
N GLY A 66 3.66 22.32 -5.06
CA GLY A 66 3.97 21.47 -3.90
C GLY A 66 3.16 20.17 -3.92
N THR A 67 1.87 20.26 -4.21
CA THR A 67 0.98 19.10 -4.34
C THR A 67 1.42 18.14 -5.45
N VAL A 68 1.82 18.67 -6.62
CA VAL A 68 2.29 17.84 -7.75
C VAL A 68 3.59 17.11 -7.42
N PHE A 69 4.53 17.77 -6.74
CA PHE A 69 5.78 17.12 -6.32
C PHE A 69 5.53 15.99 -5.31
N MET A 70 4.68 16.24 -4.31
CA MET A 70 4.33 15.27 -3.28
C MET A 70 3.60 14.05 -3.88
N MET A 71 2.71 14.28 -4.84
CA MET A 71 2.04 13.23 -5.61
C MET A 71 3.04 12.38 -6.42
N LEU A 72 3.98 13.03 -7.11
CA LEU A 72 5.04 12.34 -7.87
C LEU A 72 5.89 11.43 -6.98
N CYS A 73 6.30 11.92 -5.81
CA CYS A 73 7.03 11.11 -4.84
C CYS A 73 6.25 9.87 -4.40
N ILE A 74 4.96 10.02 -4.12
CA ILE A 74 4.07 8.90 -3.75
C ILE A 74 3.98 7.89 -4.90
N TYR A 75 3.81 8.35 -6.15
CA TYR A 75 3.76 7.46 -7.31
C TYR A 75 5.03 6.64 -7.51
N VAL A 76 6.20 7.24 -7.29
CA VAL A 76 7.49 6.53 -7.39
C VAL A 76 7.59 5.43 -6.33
N ILE A 77 7.19 5.72 -5.08
CA ILE A 77 7.20 4.74 -3.98
C ILE A 77 6.22 3.60 -4.25
N ILE A 78 5.02 3.91 -4.71
CA ILE A 78 4.01 2.90 -5.05
C ILE A 78 4.53 2.03 -6.20
N GLY A 79 5.09 2.63 -7.25
CA GLY A 79 5.66 1.90 -8.38
C GLY A 79 6.73 0.90 -7.93
N ALA A 80 7.72 1.35 -7.16
CA ALA A 80 8.76 0.48 -6.61
C ALA A 80 8.22 -0.64 -5.71
N SER A 81 7.17 -0.36 -4.95
CA SER A 81 6.50 -1.35 -4.09
C SER A 81 5.78 -2.42 -4.92
N GLN A 82 5.08 -2.04 -6.00
CA GLN A 82 4.42 -2.99 -6.89
C GLN A 82 5.42 -3.94 -7.56
N PHE A 83 6.57 -3.43 -8.00
CA PHE A 83 7.64 -4.27 -8.55
C PHE A 83 8.16 -5.30 -7.53
N ASN A 84 8.32 -4.90 -6.26
CA ASN A 84 8.72 -5.80 -5.18
C ASN A 84 7.69 -6.90 -4.92
N ILE A 85 6.40 -6.54 -4.90
CA ILE A 85 5.31 -7.50 -4.70
C ILE A 85 5.26 -8.47 -5.87
N LEU A 86 5.32 -7.98 -7.11
CA LEU A 86 5.31 -8.81 -8.30
C LEU A 86 6.48 -9.80 -8.32
N ALA A 87 7.69 -9.35 -7.96
CA ALA A 87 8.86 -10.22 -7.84
C ALA A 87 8.70 -11.28 -6.75
N SER A 88 8.10 -10.91 -5.61
CA SER A 88 7.83 -11.83 -4.49
C SER A 88 6.78 -12.88 -4.87
N VAL A 89 5.66 -12.46 -5.45
CA VAL A 89 4.57 -13.33 -5.91
C VAL A 89 5.07 -14.29 -6.99
N SER A 90 5.91 -13.84 -7.92
CA SER A 90 6.48 -14.71 -8.96
C SER A 90 7.32 -15.84 -8.37
N ARG A 91 8.10 -15.56 -7.31
CA ARG A 91 8.88 -16.60 -6.61
C ARG A 91 7.97 -17.59 -5.87
N LEU A 92 6.92 -17.10 -5.22
CA LEU A 92 5.91 -17.96 -4.57
C LEU A 92 5.17 -18.83 -5.58
N ALA A 93 4.80 -18.25 -6.73
CA ALA A 93 4.14 -18.97 -7.82
C ALA A 93 5.04 -20.06 -8.42
N TRP A 94 6.33 -19.79 -8.60
CA TRP A 94 7.30 -20.80 -9.07
C TRP A 94 7.50 -21.93 -8.05
N ALA A 95 7.58 -21.61 -6.75
CA ALA A 95 7.63 -22.62 -5.70
C ALA A 95 6.35 -23.47 -5.66
N PHE A 96 5.18 -22.84 -5.76
CA PHE A 96 3.88 -23.52 -5.80
C PHE A 96 3.71 -24.41 -7.05
N ALA A 97 4.23 -23.96 -8.19
CA ALA A 97 4.29 -24.76 -9.42
C ALA A 97 5.20 -25.99 -9.28
N LYS A 98 6.36 -25.82 -8.64
CA LYS A 98 7.29 -26.91 -8.32
C LYS A 98 6.66 -27.95 -7.38
N ASP A 99 5.82 -27.51 -6.45
CA ASP A 99 5.07 -28.39 -5.55
C ASP A 99 3.84 -29.04 -6.21
N GLY A 100 3.67 -28.89 -7.53
CA GLY A 100 2.57 -29.51 -8.30
C GLY A 100 1.20 -28.86 -8.09
N GLY A 101 1.14 -27.69 -7.45
CA GLY A 101 -0.11 -27.02 -7.06
C GLY A 101 -0.89 -26.33 -8.19
N LEU A 102 -0.32 -26.23 -9.41
CA LEU A 102 -1.00 -25.60 -10.54
C LEU A 102 -2.09 -26.53 -11.12
N PRO A 103 -3.31 -26.01 -11.41
CA PRO A 103 -4.28 -26.77 -12.20
C PRO A 103 -3.67 -27.04 -13.59
N PHE A 104 -3.67 -28.32 -14.02
CA PHE A 104 -2.92 -28.93 -15.15
C PHE A 104 -1.53 -29.53 -14.86
N SER A 105 -1.12 -29.73 -13.59
CA SER A 105 0.16 -30.38 -13.26
C SER A 105 0.21 -31.91 -13.49
N HIS A 106 -0.94 -32.58 -13.63
CA HIS A 106 -1.03 -33.99 -13.99
C HIS A 106 -1.70 -34.17 -15.36
N PRO A 107 -1.14 -34.98 -16.29
CA PRO A 107 -1.82 -35.39 -17.52
C PRO A 107 -3.02 -36.31 -17.24
#